data_AF-A0A1F6EG74-F1
#
_entry.id   AF-A0A1F6EG74-F1
#
_cell.length_a   1.000
_cell.length_b   1.000
_cell.length_c   1.000
_cell.angle_alpha   90.00
_cell.angle_beta   90.00
_cell.angle_gamma   90.00
#
_symmetry.space_group_name_H-M   'P 1'
#
loop_
_entity.id
_entity.type
_entity.pdbx_description
1 polymer ?
#
loop_
_entity_poly.entity_id
_entity_poly.type
_entity_poly.pdbx_seq_one_letter_code
_entity_poly.pdbx_strand_id
1 'polypeptide(L)'
;MDIASLALVALIGIVFWGSWPLVAQASDITDPFVRGFLLNIVTAIGFLPFLPGRISTVSFTSAGVRLMLIAGCLNLVGHMLFPKLQTAAGTQISLYMTLMPALVIVTSAVGGPIFFGDSVTAPKMVFTALIVIGIAGLAFTSMK
;
A
#
# COMPACT_ATOMS: atom_id res chain seq x y z
N MET A 1 -6.39 20.61 3.42
CA MET A 1 -6.69 19.69 2.30
C MET A 1 -8.01 20.12 1.71
N ASP A 2 -8.11 20.27 0.40
CA ASP A 2 -9.36 20.63 -0.28
C ASP A 2 -10.26 19.40 -0.53
N ILE A 3 -11.49 19.64 -0.98
CA ILE A 3 -12.49 18.59 -1.21
C ILE A 3 -12.05 17.63 -2.33
N ALA A 4 -11.39 18.14 -3.38
CA ALA A 4 -10.93 17.33 -4.50
C ALA A 4 -9.85 16.33 -4.07
N SER A 5 -8.90 16.76 -3.25
CA SER A 5 -7.86 15.92 -2.67
C SER A 5 -8.47 14.86 -1.74
N LEU A 6 -9.47 15.22 -0.92
CA LEU A 6 -10.18 14.28 -0.07
C LEU A 6 -10.93 13.22 -0.90
N ALA A 7 -11.62 13.63 -1.96
CA ALA A 7 -12.32 12.72 -2.87
C ALA A 7 -11.35 11.76 -3.58
N LEU A 8 -10.19 12.25 -4.01
CA LEU A 8 -9.15 11.42 -4.62
C LEU A 8 -8.59 10.40 -3.62
N VAL A 9 -8.32 10.81 -2.37
CA VAL A 9 -7.88 9.90 -1.30
C VAL A 9 -8.93 8.81 -1.06
N ALA A 10 -10.21 9.18 -0.99
CA ALA A 10 -11.29 8.20 -0.79
C ALA A 10 -11.39 7.22 -1.97
N LEU A 11 -11.27 7.71 -3.21
CA LEU A 11 -11.28 6.88 -4.40
C LEU A 11 -10.09 5.90 -4.42
N ILE A 12 -8.89 6.40 -4.14
CA ILE A 12 -7.66 5.58 -4.05
C ILE A 12 -7.80 4.54 -2.94
N GLY A 13 -8.22 4.94 -1.74
CA GLY A 13 -8.28 4.08 -0.57
C GLY A 13 -9.38 3.01 -0.66
N ILE A 14 -10.60 3.41 -0.97
CA ILE A 14 -11.78 2.53 -0.94
C ILE A 14 -11.84 1.69 -2.22
N VAL A 15 -11.85 2.35 -3.38
CA VAL A 15 -12.11 1.67 -4.65
C VAL A 15 -10.89 0.90 -5.09
N PHE A 16 -9.73 1.55 -5.22
CA PHE A 16 -8.56 0.91 -5.80
C PHE A 16 -7.81 0.03 -4.79
N TRP A 17 -7.44 0.56 -3.62
CA TRP A 17 -6.69 -0.19 -2.61
C TRP A 17 -7.52 -1.20 -1.84
N GLY A 18 -8.77 -0.87 -1.50
CA GLY A 18 -9.66 -1.75 -0.75
C GLY A 18 -10.19 -2.94 -1.56
N SER A 19 -10.43 -2.76 -2.87
CA SER A 19 -11.13 -3.77 -3.68
C SER A 19 -10.22 -4.80 -4.33
N TRP A 20 -9.00 -4.42 -4.76
CA TRP A 20 -8.14 -5.35 -5.49
C TRP A 20 -7.79 -6.63 -4.71
N PRO A 21 -7.60 -6.63 -3.37
CA PRO A 21 -7.32 -7.87 -2.62
C PRO A 21 -8.51 -8.83 -2.65
N LEU A 22 -9.74 -8.31 -2.69
CA LEU A 22 -10.96 -9.10 -2.79
C LEU A 22 -11.08 -9.75 -4.17
N VAL A 23 -10.79 -9.00 -5.24
CA VAL A 23 -10.75 -9.52 -6.61
C VAL A 23 -9.63 -10.56 -6.78
N ALA A 24 -8.44 -10.27 -6.23
CA ALA A 24 -7.33 -11.21 -6.25
C ALA A 24 -7.67 -12.49 -5.49
N GLN A 25 -8.33 -12.42 -4.33
CA GLN A 25 -8.82 -13.60 -3.63
C GLN A 25 -9.81 -14.41 -4.46
N ALA A 26 -10.73 -13.73 -5.13
CA ALA A 26 -11.75 -14.37 -5.96
C ALA A 26 -11.16 -15.06 -7.20
N SER A 27 -9.89 -14.81 -7.54
CA SER A 27 -9.20 -15.55 -8.60
C SER A 27 -8.86 -16.99 -8.19
N ASP A 28 -8.87 -17.90 -9.16
CA ASP A 28 -8.46 -19.30 -9.02
C ASP A 28 -6.93 -19.50 -9.04
N ILE A 29 -6.15 -18.42 -9.18
CA ILE A 29 -4.70 -18.45 -9.27
C ILE A 29 -4.08 -18.63 -7.88
N THR A 30 -3.52 -19.81 -7.61
CA THR A 30 -2.92 -20.17 -6.32
C THR A 30 -1.42 -19.87 -6.22
N ASP A 31 -0.71 -19.76 -7.35
CA ASP A 31 0.71 -19.43 -7.35
C ASP A 31 0.92 -17.95 -6.98
N PRO A 32 1.66 -17.64 -5.90
CA PRO A 32 1.83 -16.29 -5.41
C PRO A 32 2.66 -15.40 -6.35
N PHE A 33 3.61 -15.97 -7.10
CA PHE A 33 4.43 -15.23 -8.05
C PHE A 33 3.64 -14.88 -9.31
N VAL A 34 2.85 -15.81 -9.83
CA VAL A 34 1.96 -15.55 -10.97
C VAL A 34 0.92 -14.50 -10.62
N ARG A 35 0.27 -14.62 -9.46
CA ARG A 35 -0.71 -13.63 -8.97
C ARG A 35 -0.07 -12.25 -8.81
N GLY A 36 1.11 -12.17 -8.18
CA GLY A 36 1.85 -10.92 -8.02
C GLY A 36 2.26 -10.30 -9.36
N PHE A 37 2.70 -11.11 -10.32
CA PHE A 37 3.05 -10.66 -11.67
C PHE A 37 1.85 -10.07 -12.42
N LEU A 38 0.71 -10.78 -12.43
CA LEU A 38 -0.51 -10.34 -13.13
C LEU A 38 -1.07 -9.02 -12.57
N LEU A 39 -0.99 -8.83 -11.25
CA LEU A 39 -1.38 -7.57 -10.62
C LEU A 39 -0.51 -6.39 -11.07
N ASN A 40 0.78 -6.63 -11.30
CA ASN A 40 1.76 -5.58 -11.60
C ASN A 40 1.95 -5.33 -13.11
N ILE A 41 1.78 -6.35 -13.96
CA ILE A 41 1.97 -6.20 -15.41
C ILE A 41 0.96 -5.23 -16.02
N VAL A 42 -0.30 -5.26 -15.57
CA VAL A 42 -1.34 -4.34 -16.04
C VAL A 42 -0.95 -2.90 -15.73
N THR A 43 -0.41 -2.65 -14.53
CA THR A 43 0.10 -1.33 -14.14
C THR A 43 1.27 -0.90 -15.01
N ALA A 44 2.25 -1.78 -15.22
CA ALA A 44 3.42 -1.48 -16.05
C ALA A 44 3.03 -1.14 -17.49
N ILE A 45 2.18 -1.98 -18.12
CA ILE A 45 1.67 -1.77 -19.48
C ILE A 45 0.85 -0.49 -19.54
N GLY A 46 -0.03 -0.24 -18.56
CA GLY A 46 -0.88 0.94 -18.49
C GLY A 46 -0.09 2.25 -18.47
N PHE A 47 1.13 2.26 -17.92
CA PHE A 47 2.01 3.42 -17.94
C PHE A 47 2.78 3.61 -19.26
N LEU A 48 3.04 2.55 -20.03
CA LEU A 48 3.88 2.61 -21.23
C LEU A 48 3.49 3.72 -22.23
N PRO A 49 2.20 3.96 -22.55
CA PRO A 49 1.82 5.02 -23.49
C PRO A 49 2.19 6.43 -23.04
N PHE A 50 2.40 6.65 -21.74
CA PHE A 50 2.69 7.97 -21.16
C PHE A 50 4.19 8.24 -21.00
N LEU A 51 5.05 7.26 -21.26
CA LEU A 51 6.50 7.36 -21.06
C LEU A 51 7.27 8.05 -22.21
N PRO A 52 6.89 7.92 -23.50
CA PRO A 52 7.61 8.56 -24.60
C PRO A 52 7.75 10.08 -24.37
N GLY A 53 8.97 10.60 -24.50
CA GLY A 53 9.29 12.02 -24.30
C GLY A 53 9.35 12.49 -22.84
N ARG A 54 8.92 11.67 -21.87
CA ARG A 54 9.01 11.96 -20.42
C ARG A 54 10.22 11.32 -19.75
N ILE A 55 10.77 10.30 -20.39
CA ILE A 55 11.98 9.62 -19.96
C ILE A 55 13.19 10.26 -20.66
N SER A 56 14.11 10.82 -19.86
CA SER A 56 15.40 11.33 -20.35
C SER A 56 16.57 10.58 -19.70
N THR A 57 17.72 10.56 -20.37
CA THR A 57 18.97 10.01 -19.82
C THR A 57 19.39 10.71 -18.53
N VAL A 58 19.13 12.03 -18.41
CA VAL A 58 19.36 12.81 -17.18
C VAL A 58 18.42 12.37 -16.04
N SER A 59 17.17 12.03 -16.37
CA SER A 59 16.21 11.49 -15.40
C SER A 59 16.73 10.18 -14.80
N PHE A 60 17.27 9.27 -15.61
CA PHE A 60 17.74 7.94 -15.16
C PHE A 60 18.96 7.96 -14.25
N THR A 61 19.80 9.00 -14.31
CA THR A 61 20.98 9.12 -13.44
C THR A 61 20.70 9.93 -12.17
N SER A 62 19.48 10.45 -12.02
CA SER A 62 19.11 11.27 -10.86
C SER A 62 19.08 10.47 -9.55
N ALA A 63 19.35 11.13 -8.43
CA ALA A 63 19.14 10.55 -7.11
C ALA A 63 17.68 10.12 -6.89
N GLY A 64 16.72 10.87 -7.47
CA GLY A 64 15.30 10.54 -7.44
C GLY A 64 15.00 9.18 -8.06
N VAL A 65 15.59 8.84 -9.21
CA VAL A 65 15.42 7.51 -9.81
C VAL A 65 15.96 6.40 -8.91
N ARG A 66 17.11 6.60 -8.26
CA ARG A 66 17.65 5.60 -7.31
C ARG A 66 16.70 5.37 -6.13
N LEU A 67 16.12 6.43 -5.57
CA LEU A 67 15.12 6.32 -4.50
C LEU A 67 13.84 5.63 -4.98
N MET A 68 13.38 5.92 -6.20
CA MET A 68 12.23 5.24 -6.81
C MET A 68 12.50 3.77 -7.09
N LEU A 69 13.73 3.38 -7.45
CA LEU A 69 14.12 1.98 -7.59
C LEU A 69 14.08 1.26 -6.24
N ILE A 70 14.57 1.90 -5.17
CA ILE A 70 14.46 1.35 -3.80
C ILE A 70 12.99 1.18 -3.41
N ALA A 71 12.15 2.20 -3.65
CA ALA A 71 10.71 2.11 -3.42
C ALA A 71 10.07 0.97 -4.24
N GLY A 72 10.50 0.78 -5.49
CA GLY A 72 10.09 -0.32 -6.35
C GLY A 72 10.47 -1.69 -5.77
N CYS A 73 11.67 -1.83 -5.20
CA CYS A 73 12.08 -3.05 -4.50
C CYS A 73 11.22 -3.35 -3.27
N LEU A 74 10.91 -2.33 -2.46
CA LEU A 74 10.01 -2.49 -1.31
C LEU A 74 8.60 -2.89 -1.77
N ASN A 75 8.12 -2.29 -2.85
CA ASN A 75 6.83 -2.63 -3.45
C ASN A 75 6.82 -4.08 -3.97
N LEU A 76 7.89 -4.51 -4.65
CA LEU A 76 8.04 -5.89 -5.12
C LEU A 76 7.97 -6.88 -3.96
N VAL A 77 8.74 -6.65 -2.89
CA VAL A 77 8.72 -7.52 -1.69
C VAL A 77 7.32 -7.56 -1.08
N GLY A 78 6.64 -6.41 -0.98
CA GLY A 78 5.25 -6.35 -0.54
C GLY A 78 4.33 -7.24 -1.38
N HIS A 79 4.40 -7.13 -2.71
CA HIS A 79 3.64 -7.94 -3.64
C HIS A 79 4.04 -9.43 -3.70
N MET A 80 5.24 -9.80 -3.25
CA MET A 80 5.65 -11.20 -3.08
C MET A 80 5.10 -11.82 -1.79
N LEU A 81 4.98 -11.02 -0.73
CA LEU A 81 4.50 -11.48 0.58
C LEU A 81 2.97 -11.48 0.67
N PHE A 82 2.32 -10.52 0.03
CA PHE A 82 0.88 -10.33 0.12
C PHE A 82 0.06 -11.54 -0.39
N PRO A 83 0.36 -12.15 -1.55
CA PRO A 83 -0.32 -13.36 -2.00
C PRO A 83 -0.15 -14.54 -1.03
N LYS A 84 0.99 -14.65 -0.32
CA LYS A 84 1.19 -15.70 0.68
C LYS A 84 0.22 -15.59 1.85
N LEU A 85 -0.14 -14.36 2.25
CA LEU A 85 -1.17 -14.12 3.27
C LEU A 85 -2.59 -14.41 2.75
N GLN A 86 -2.83 -14.29 1.45
CA GLN A 86 -4.11 -14.63 0.83
C GLN A 86 -4.34 -16.15 0.71
N THR A 87 -3.27 -16.90 0.51
CA THR A 87 -3.31 -18.35 0.26
C THR A 87 -2.97 -19.20 1.50
N ALA A 88 -2.59 -18.57 2.62
CA ALA A 88 -2.27 -19.30 3.85
C ALA A 88 -3.53 -19.88 4.50
N ALA A 89 -3.43 -21.09 5.05
CA ALA A 89 -4.55 -21.75 5.71
C ALA A 89 -4.96 -20.97 6.98
N GLY A 90 -6.27 -20.76 7.16
CA GLY A 90 -6.82 -20.08 8.35
C GLY A 90 -6.70 -18.55 8.34
N THR A 91 -6.24 -17.93 7.26
CA THR A 91 -6.17 -16.46 7.19
C THR A 91 -7.52 -15.83 6.94
N GLN A 92 -7.85 -14.80 7.73
CA GLN A 92 -9.03 -13.96 7.54
C GLN A 92 -8.64 -12.69 6.78
N ILE A 93 -9.19 -12.53 5.57
CA ILE A 93 -8.91 -11.37 4.69
C ILE A 93 -9.32 -10.08 5.37
N SER A 94 -10.50 -10.06 5.97
CA SER A 94 -11.00 -8.95 6.77
C SER A 94 -10.01 -8.52 7.86
N LEU A 95 -9.27 -9.45 8.46
CA LEU A 95 -8.30 -9.16 9.51
C LEU A 95 -7.00 -8.57 8.94
N TYR A 96 -6.28 -9.30 8.07
CA TYR A 96 -4.98 -8.81 7.61
C TYR A 96 -5.14 -7.57 6.72
N MET A 97 -6.24 -7.43 5.98
CA MET A 97 -6.52 -6.23 5.20
C MET A 97 -6.80 -5.01 6.07
N THR A 98 -7.23 -5.21 7.32
CA THR A 98 -7.40 -4.12 8.28
C THR A 98 -6.09 -3.83 9.01
N LEU A 99 -5.27 -4.85 9.27
CA LEU A 99 -3.96 -4.68 9.92
C LEU A 99 -2.96 -3.89 9.07
N MET A 100 -2.92 -4.11 7.75
CA MET A 100 -1.96 -3.43 6.87
C MET A 100 -2.12 -1.90 6.87
N PRO A 101 -3.32 -1.31 6.69
CA PRO A 101 -3.53 0.13 6.80
C PRO A 101 -3.10 0.73 8.15
N ALA A 102 -3.30 0.03 9.27
CA ALA A 102 -2.78 0.49 10.58
C ALA A 102 -1.26 0.64 10.57
N LEU A 103 -0.57 -0.41 10.10
CA LEU A 103 0.89 -0.41 10.06
C LEU A 103 1.41 0.69 9.13
N VAL A 104 0.76 0.90 7.99
CA VAL A 104 1.06 2.01 7.06
C VAL A 104 0.86 3.37 7.74
N ILE A 105 -0.19 3.52 8.54
CA ILE A 105 -0.46 4.75 9.31
C ILE A 105 0.65 4.99 10.33
N VAL A 106 1.13 3.97 11.03
CA VAL A 106 2.27 4.09 11.96
C VAL A 106 3.52 4.54 11.21
N THR A 107 3.87 3.87 10.11
CA THR A 107 5.03 4.24 9.30
C THR A 107 4.93 5.66 8.78
N SER A 108 3.75 6.11 8.34
CA SER A 108 3.52 7.46 7.82
C SER A 108 3.53 8.53 8.91
N ALA A 109 2.97 8.23 10.09
CA ALA A 109 2.95 9.14 11.23
C ALA A 109 4.35 9.42 11.79
N VAL A 110 5.29 8.49 11.61
CA VAL A 110 6.70 8.65 11.99
C VAL A 110 7.54 9.20 10.82
N GLY A 111 7.38 8.62 9.64
CA GLY A 111 8.16 8.96 8.44
C GLY A 111 7.88 10.37 7.91
N GLY A 112 6.62 10.81 7.93
CA GLY A 112 6.22 12.16 7.51
C GLY A 112 7.01 13.27 8.23
N PRO A 113 6.97 13.30 9.57
CA PRO A 113 7.76 14.23 10.37
C PRO A 113 9.27 14.12 10.16
N ILE A 114 9.82 12.90 10.12
CA ILE A 114 11.27 12.67 10.03
C ILE A 114 11.83 13.09 8.66
N PHE A 115 11.18 12.69 7.57
CA PHE A 115 11.73 12.84 6.22
C PHE A 115 11.23 14.08 5.50
N PHE A 116 10.03 14.59 5.84
CA PHE A 116 9.39 15.70 5.14
C PHE A 116 9.10 16.91 6.05
N GLY A 117 9.40 16.82 7.36
CA GLY A 117 9.18 17.92 8.29
C GLY A 117 7.71 18.21 8.59
N ASP A 118 6.83 17.21 8.39
CA ASP A 118 5.40 17.37 8.64
C ASP A 118 5.12 17.75 10.11
N SER A 119 4.13 18.63 10.30
CA SER A 119 3.72 19.06 11.63
C SER A 119 3.14 17.90 12.45
N VAL A 120 3.73 17.64 13.62
CA VAL A 120 3.22 16.71 14.63
C VAL A 120 2.31 17.48 15.58
N THR A 121 0.99 17.35 15.37
CA THR A 121 0.00 18.00 16.22
C THR A 121 -0.64 17.00 17.18
N ALA A 122 -1.06 17.46 18.36
CA ALA A 122 -1.74 16.61 19.33
C ALA A 122 -2.97 15.87 18.74
N PRO A 123 -3.84 16.51 17.94
CA PRO A 123 -4.94 15.80 17.27
C PRO A 123 -4.46 14.66 16.35
N LYS A 124 -3.41 14.88 15.53
CA LYS A 124 -2.87 13.82 14.67
C LYS A 124 -2.37 12.63 15.48
N MET A 125 -1.68 12.88 16.60
CA MET A 125 -1.20 11.81 17.48
C MET A 125 -2.35 11.03 18.11
N VAL A 126 -3.38 11.72 18.63
CA VAL A 126 -4.54 11.07 19.26
C VAL A 126 -5.28 10.18 18.27
N PHE A 127 -5.62 10.68 17.07
CA PHE A 127 -6.33 9.87 16.08
C PHE A 127 -5.48 8.73 15.52
N THR A 128 -4.17 8.94 15.35
CA THR A 128 -3.24 7.85 14.99
C THR A 128 -3.26 6.75 16.05
N ALA A 129 -3.17 7.12 17.34
CA ALA A 129 -3.19 6.14 18.44
C ALA A 129 -4.52 5.38 18.50
N LEU A 130 -5.66 6.05 18.32
CA LEU A 130 -6.97 5.42 18.29
C LEU A 130 -7.09 4.37 17.19
N ILE A 131 -6.58 4.66 15.99
CA ILE A 131 -6.58 3.70 14.87
C ILE A 131 -5.72 2.49 15.21
N VAL A 132 -4.51 2.70 15.74
CA VAL A 132 -3.60 1.61 16.13
C VAL A 132 -4.21 0.73 17.21
N ILE A 133 -4.81 1.33 18.26
CA ILE A 133 -5.45 0.60 19.35
C ILE A 133 -6.65 -0.20 18.85
N GLY A 134 -7.53 0.40 18.05
CA GLY A 134 -8.70 -0.28 17.50
C GLY A 134 -8.33 -1.52 16.67
N ILE A 135 -7.27 -1.40 15.88
CA ILE A 135 -6.78 -2.49 15.02
C ILE A 135 -6.04 -3.57 15.83
N ALA A 136 -5.26 -3.18 16.85
CA ALA A 136 -4.67 -4.14 17.79
C ALA A 136 -5.75 -4.94 18.55
N GLY A 137 -6.83 -4.26 18.95
CA GLY A 137 -8.00 -4.90 19.55
C GLY A 137 -8.66 -5.91 18.60
N LEU A 138 -8.87 -5.53 17.34
CA LEU A 138 -9.42 -6.43 16.31
C LEU A 138 -8.54 -7.66 16.07
N ALA A 139 -7.21 -7.49 16.04
CA ALA A 139 -6.29 -8.61 15.92
C ALA A 139 -6.39 -9.55 17.13
N PHE A 140 -6.38 -8.99 18.34
CA PHE A 140 -6.47 -9.78 19.57
C PHE A 140 -7.76 -10.60 19.67
N THR A 141 -8.91 -10.03 19.26
CA THR A 141 -10.18 -10.76 19.27
C THR A 141 -10.26 -11.84 18.20
N SER A 142 -9.52 -11.70 17.10
CA SER A 142 -9.51 -12.66 16.00
C SER A 142 -8.54 -13.84 16.20
N MET A 143 -7.68 -13.77 17.23
CA MET A 143 -6.76 -14.85 17.63
C MET A 143 -7.37 -15.84 18.64
N LYS A 144 -8.59 -15.57 19.11
CA LYS A 144 -9.36 -16.42 20.02
C LYS A 144 -10.35 -17.27 19.25
#